data_AF-A0A227IL87-F1
#
_entry.id   AF-A0A227IL87-F1
#
_cell.length_a   1.000
_cell.length_b   1.000
_cell.length_c   1.000
_cell.angle_alpha   90.00
_cell.angle_beta   90.00
_cell.angle_gamma   90.00
#
_symmetry.space_group_name_H-M   'P 1'
#
loop_
_entity.id
_entity.type
_entity.pdbx_description
1 polymer ?
#
loop_
_entity_poly.entity_id
_entity_poly.type
_entity_poly.pdbx_seq_one_letter_code
_entity_poly.pdbx_strand_id
1 'polypeptide(L)' 'LDMLETVTQKGGSARRAAVPGYRVGAKTGTSRKASAGGYSDEYITYTAGLAPVSDPRIALVVIVNEPQGDDYYGGSVASP' A
#
# COMPACT_ATOMS: atom_id res chain seq x y z
N LEU A 1 9.66 -12.45 -6.39
CA LEU A 1 8.62 -11.77 -5.56
C LEU A 1 8.99 -11.74 -4.09
N ASP A 2 10.04 -12.48 -3.69
CA ASP A 2 10.43 -12.65 -2.29
C ASP A 2 10.81 -11.33 -1.61
N MET A 3 11.41 -10.38 -2.35
CA MET A 3 11.65 -9.03 -1.83
C MET A 3 10.35 -8.28 -1.48
N LEU A 4 9.30 -8.39 -2.30
CA LEU A 4 8.01 -7.73 -2.02
C LEU A 4 7.26 -8.38 -0.85
N GLU A 5 7.50 -9.66 -0.60
CA GLU A 5 6.93 -10.35 0.56
C GLU A 5 7.48 -9.78 1.88
N THR A 6 8.75 -9.35 1.92
CA THR A 6 9.32 -8.74 3.13
C THR A 6 8.58 -7.48 3.58
N VAL A 7 7.88 -6.79 2.67
CA VAL A 7 7.18 -5.53 2.94
C VAL A 7 5.95 -5.74 3.82
N THR A 8 5.32 -6.92 3.76
CA THR A 8 4.17 -7.29 4.61
C THR A 8 4.59 -8.01 5.89
N GLN A 9 5.87 -8.40 6.01
CA GLN A 9 6.42 -9.07 7.19
C GLN A 9 6.89 -8.08 8.27
N LYS A 10 7.41 -8.63 9.39
CA LYS A 10 7.94 -7.81 10.49
C LYS A 10 9.11 -6.96 9.99
N GLY A 11 9.02 -5.65 10.21
CA GLY A 11 10.01 -4.66 9.73
C GLY A 11 9.67 -4.04 8.38
N GLY A 12 8.65 -4.55 7.68
CA GLY A 12 8.17 -4.00 6.41
C GLY A 12 7.19 -2.83 6.57
N SER A 13 7.05 -2.02 5.52
CA SER A 13 6.23 -0.80 5.50
C SER A 13 4.73 -1.02 5.23
N ALA A 14 4.32 -2.25 4.88
CA ALA A 14 2.94 -2.61 4.53
C ALA A 14 2.42 -3.77 5.40
N ARG A 15 2.85 -3.84 6.66
CA ARG A 15 2.52 -4.96 7.55
C ARG A 15 1.01 -5.18 7.72
N ARG A 16 0.20 -4.13 7.60
CA ARG A 16 -1.26 -4.21 7.69
C ARG A 16 -1.92 -4.91 6.49
N ALA A 17 -1.21 -5.04 5.36
CA ALA A 17 -1.67 -5.77 4.18
C ALA A 17 -1.40 -7.30 4.26
N ALA A 18 -0.92 -7.80 5.40
CA ALA A 18 -0.70 -9.23 5.60
C ALA A 18 -2.05 -9.96 5.75
N VAL A 19 -2.23 -11.05 5.01
CA VAL A 19 -3.43 -11.90 5.07
C VAL A 19 -3.07 -13.23 5.74
N PRO A 20 -3.69 -13.60 6.88
CA PRO A 20 -3.43 -14.88 7.54
C PRO A 20 -3.60 -16.07 6.59
N GLY A 21 -2.62 -16.97 6.58
CA GLY A 21 -2.62 -18.16 5.71
C GLY A 21 -2.12 -17.93 4.28
N TYR A 22 -1.80 -16.69 3.89
CA TYR A 22 -1.27 -16.37 2.55
C TYR A 22 0.06 -15.63 2.62
N ARG A 23 0.97 -16.00 1.71
CA ARG A 23 2.16 -15.20 1.42
C ARG A 23 1.75 -14.04 0.51
N VAL A 24 1.85 -12.81 0.99
CA VAL A 24 1.42 -11.60 0.27
C VAL A 24 2.62 -10.71 -0.01
N GLY A 25 2.82 -10.36 -1.28
CA GLY A 25 3.79 -9.37 -1.69
C GLY A 25 3.06 -8.06 -1.92
N ALA A 26 3.52 -6.97 -1.30
CA ALA A 26 2.85 -5.68 -1.43
C ALA A 26 3.84 -4.52 -1.48
N LYS A 27 3.36 -3.38 -1.97
CA LYS A 27 4.05 -2.11 -1.88
C LYS A 27 3.07 -1.00 -1.55
N THR A 28 3.48 -0.15 -0.62
CA THR A 28 2.74 1.04 -0.20
C THR A 28 3.37 2.30 -0.76
N GLY A 29 2.55 3.31 -0.97
CA GLY A 29 2.98 4.64 -1.33
C GLY A 29 2.02 5.71 -0.83
N THR A 30 2.59 6.89 -0.63
CA THR A 30 1.87 8.13 -0.39
C THR A 30 2.53 9.18 -1.27
N SER A 31 1.74 9.88 -2.08
CA SER A 31 2.21 10.96 -2.95
C SER A 31 1.41 12.22 -2.69
N ARG A 32 2.04 13.38 -2.82
CA ARG A 32 1.32 14.66 -2.86
C ARG A 32 0.47 14.70 -4.12
N LYS A 33 -0.76 15.18 -4.01
CA LYS A 33 -1.67 15.33 -5.14
C LYS A 33 -1.19 16.46 -6.04
N ALA A 34 -1.19 16.22 -7.35
CA ALA A 34 -0.87 17.26 -8.33
C ALA A 34 -2.03 18.24 -8.46
N SER A 35 -1.73 19.53 -8.58
CA SER A 35 -2.69 20.61 -8.78
C SER A 35 -2.17 21.59 -9.83
N ALA A 36 -3.03 22.49 -10.31
CA ALA A 36 -2.62 23.49 -11.30
C ALA A 36 -1.49 24.36 -10.73
N GLY A 37 -0.30 24.25 -11.32
CA GLY A 37 0.89 25.00 -10.91
C GLY A 37 1.79 24.30 -9.88
N GLY A 38 1.54 23.04 -9.50
CA GLY A 38 2.45 22.30 -8.62
C GLY A 38 1.82 21.11 -7.89
N TYR A 39 2.16 20.98 -6.61
CA TYR A 39 1.57 20.00 -5.70
C TYR A 39 0.68 20.71 -4.69
N SER A 40 -0.49 20.15 -4.40
CA SER A 40 -1.33 20.62 -3.30
C SER A 40 -0.83 20.09 -1.95
N ASP A 41 -1.52 20.47 -0.88
CA ASP A 41 -1.31 19.92 0.46
C ASP A 41 -2.12 18.64 0.69
N GLU A 42 -2.85 18.16 -0.32
CA GLU A 42 -3.53 16.87 -0.26
C GLU A 42 -2.63 15.70 -0.66
N TYR A 43 -3.01 14.50 -0.23
CA TYR A 43 -2.28 13.27 -0.52
C TYR A 43 -3.16 12.26 -1.26
N ILE A 44 -2.49 11.44 -2.07
CA ILE A 44 -3.03 10.17 -2.58
C ILE A 44 -2.24 9.07 -1.91
N THR A 45 -2.94 8.10 -1.33
CA THR A 45 -2.33 6.95 -0.68
C THR A 45 -2.76 5.67 -1.37
N TYR A 46 -1.85 4.70 -1.44
CA TYR A 46 -2.14 3.46 -2.13
C TYR A 46 -1.36 2.28 -1.58
N THR A 47 -1.95 1.11 -1.77
CA THR A 47 -1.29 -0.19 -1.61
C THR A 47 -1.59 -1.03 -2.84
N ALA A 48 -0.55 -1.56 -3.46
CA ALA A 48 -0.67 -2.56 -4.52
C ALA A 48 -0.06 -3.87 -4.04
N GLY A 49 -0.70 -5.00 -4.33
CA GLY A 49 -0.23 -6.29 -3.88
C GLY A 49 -0.72 -7.46 -4.72
N LEU A 50 -0.12 -8.61 -4.47
CA LEU A 50 -0.36 -9.86 -5.18
C LEU A 50 -0.25 -11.05 -4.23
N ALA A 51 -1.09 -12.07 -4.48
CA ALA A 51 -1.15 -13.28 -3.66
C ALA A 51 -1.68 -14.49 -4.45
N PRO A 52 -1.33 -15.73 -4.04
CA PRO A 52 -0.20 -16.07 -3.18
C PRO A 52 1.15 -15.75 -3.87
N VAL A 53 2.17 -15.31 -3.14
CA VAL A 53 3.51 -15.00 -3.71
C VAL A 53 4.14 -16.20 -4.44
N SER A 54 3.86 -17.42 -3.99
CA SER A 54 4.42 -18.66 -4.57
C SER A 54 3.86 -19.00 -5.96
N ASP A 55 2.60 -18.63 -6.23
CA ASP A 55 1.93 -18.80 -7.52
C ASP A 55 0.86 -17.69 -7.62
N PRO A 56 1.20 -16.47 -8.08
CA PRO A 56 0.29 -15.33 -8.02
C PRO A 56 -0.97 -15.54 -8.88
N ARG A 57 -2.15 -15.41 -8.26
CA ARG A 57 -3.44 -15.58 -8.93
C ARG A 57 -4.30 -14.32 -8.89
N ILE A 58 -4.03 -13.45 -7.92
CA ILE A 58 -4.81 -12.23 -7.67
C ILE A 58 -3.83 -11.06 -7.59
N ALA A 59 -4.19 -9.97 -8.27
CA ALA A 59 -3.58 -8.65 -8.10
C ALA A 59 -4.65 -7.68 -7.59
N LEU A 60 -4.29 -6.86 -6.60
CA LEU A 60 -5.18 -5.87 -6.00
C LEU A 60 -4.44 -4.53 -5.90
N VAL A 61 -5.16 -3.46 -6.20
CA VAL A 61 -4.70 -2.09 -5.96
C VAL A 61 -5.81 -1.35 -5.24
N VAL A 62 -5.46 -0.77 -4.09
CA VAL A 62 -6.35 0.10 -3.30
C VAL A 62 -5.77 1.50 -3.33
N ILE A 63 -6.59 2.49 -3.67
CA ILE A 63 -6.23 3.90 -3.71
C ILE A 63 -7.23 4.67 -2.87
N VAL A 64 -6.73 5.50 -1.94
CA VAL A 64 -7.54 6.45 -1.18
C VAL A 64 -7.08 7.84 -1.55
N ASN A 65 -8.00 8.61 -2.16
CA ASN A 65 -7.79 9.99 -2.55
C ASN A 65 -8.17 10.91 -1.39
N GLU A 66 -7.27 11.82 -1.03
CA GLU A 66 -7.48 12.84 0.01
C GLU A 66 -7.90 12.23 1.37
N PRO A 67 -7.13 11.28 1.94
CA PRO A 67 -7.46 10.74 3.26
C PRO A 67 -7.46 11.85 4.30
N GLN A 68 -8.50 11.85 5.14
CA GLN A 68 -8.71 12.84 6.19
C GLN A 68 -8.31 12.24 7.55
N GLY A 69 -7.84 13.08 8.47
CA GLY A 69 -7.40 12.68 9.82
C GLY A 69 -5.89 12.64 9.98
N ASP A 70 -5.42 12.06 11.09
CA ASP A 70 -4.01 12.10 11.49
C ASP A 70 -3.12 11.09 10.71
N ASP A 71 -3.74 10.09 10.07
CA ASP A 71 -3.08 9.03 9.31
C ASP A 71 -3.19 9.25 7.79
N TYR A 72 -2.05 9.38 7.11
CA TYR A 72 -1.99 9.59 5.66
C TYR A 72 -0.92 8.71 4.96
N TYR A 73 -0.34 7.73 5.65
CA TYR A 73 0.61 6.80 5.03
C TYR A 73 -0.15 5.65 4.35
N GLY A 74 0.25 5.24 3.13
CA GLY A 74 -0.37 4.11 2.43
C GLY A 74 -0.38 2.81 3.26
N GLY A 75 0.64 2.61 4.10
CA GLY A 75 0.71 1.49 5.04
C GLY A 75 -0.28 1.53 6.20
N SER A 76 -0.78 2.71 6.58
CA SER A 76 -1.79 2.87 7.63
C SER A 76 -3.21 2.99 7.09
N VAL A 77 -3.38 3.62 5.92
CA VAL A 77 -4.67 3.96 5.31
C VAL A 77 -5.14 2.94 4.27
N ALA A 78 -4.29 2.61 3.29
CA ALA A 78 -4.68 1.83 2.12
C ALA A 78 -4.27 0.34 2.21
N SER A 79 -3.57 -0.06 3.28
CA SER A 79 -3.11 -1.44 3.50
C SER A 79 -4.06 -2.33 4.33
N PRO A 80 -4.76 -1.84 5.36
CA PRO A 80 -5.85 -2.59 6.00
C PRO A 80 -7.00 -2.87 5.01
#